data_AF-A0A916N9Z8-F1
#
_entry.id   AF-A0A916N9Z8-F1
#
_cell.length_a   1.000
_cell.length_b   1.000
_cell.length_c   1.000
_cell.angle_alpha   90.00
_cell.angle_beta   90.00
_cell.angle_gamma   90.00
#
_symmetry.space_group_name_H-M   'P 1'
#
loop_
_entity.id
_entity.type
_entity.pdbx_description
1 polymer ?
#
loop_
_entity_poly.entity_id
_entity_poly.type
_entity_poly.pdbx_seq_one_letter_code
_entity_poly.pdbx_strand_id
1 'polypeptide(L)'
;MSRYYSMIIIAISSALLFYSCGKSHSEEVVQNDNSDKEIEELPIKKDKQLSYSQQVIANYQVYAMPTPASLTFAGEKVPLQNIIVKEALDRELHSNTYWHSNTFYYLKRANRWFPVIEKILEEQGIPDDFKYLAVIESGLLNVTSPSGAKGFWQFMKKTALGHSLEVSEDVDERLHLEKATMAACEYLKTSYNKFGNWTLAAASYNMGKAGLNGQLAKQKADNYYDLLLNIETGRYVYRILAVKCIFENPQQYGFNFRQEDLYPPYQTKTIEVDSSITNIVNFAHEAGTNYKTLKMLNPWLRTNKLDNSSGKVYELLIPVSGEGLDQVGEFSMKFVQND
;
A
#
# COMPACT_ATOMS: atom_id res chain seq x y z
N MET A 1 -18.39 -19.31 -3.29
CA MET A 1 -17.34 -20.35 -3.31
C MET A 1 -16.37 -20.07 -4.48
N SER A 2 -15.76 -18.88 -4.46
CA SER A 2 -14.96 -18.31 -5.55
C SER A 2 -14.18 -17.16 -4.93
N ARG A 3 -12.83 -17.21 -4.94
CA ARG A 3 -11.89 -16.07 -4.73
C ARG A 3 -10.38 -16.45 -4.67
N TYR A 4 -9.96 -17.65 -5.09
CA TYR A 4 -8.52 -18.03 -5.07
C TYR A 4 -7.90 -18.46 -6.41
N TYR A 5 -8.62 -18.37 -7.54
CA TYR A 5 -8.18 -19.02 -8.80
C TYR A 5 -7.59 -18.12 -9.91
N SER A 6 -7.33 -16.83 -9.70
CA SER A 6 -6.85 -15.96 -10.80
C SER A 6 -5.41 -15.43 -10.72
N MET A 7 -4.56 -15.93 -9.81
CA MET A 7 -3.13 -15.56 -9.82
C MET A 7 -2.16 -16.71 -9.50
N ILE A 8 -2.52 -17.97 -9.83
CA ILE A 8 -1.60 -19.11 -9.82
C ILE A 8 -1.79 -19.91 -11.11
N ILE A 9 -1.40 -19.33 -12.25
CA ILE A 9 -1.05 -20.10 -13.45
C ILE A 9 0.16 -19.40 -14.07
N ILE A 10 1.34 -19.78 -13.59
CA ILE A 10 2.61 -19.94 -14.32
C ILE A 10 3.53 -20.69 -13.34
N ALA A 11 4.15 -21.77 -13.82
CA ALA A 11 5.19 -22.59 -13.17
C ALA A 11 4.73 -23.72 -12.22
N ILE A 12 4.00 -24.72 -12.73
CA ILE A 12 4.27 -26.14 -12.37
C ILE A 12 4.11 -27.00 -13.63
N SER A 13 5.19 -27.18 -14.38
CA SER A 13 5.33 -28.23 -15.40
C SER A 13 6.80 -28.57 -15.57
N SER A 14 7.32 -29.48 -14.74
CA SER A 14 8.40 -30.46 -15.05
C SER A 14 9.06 -30.95 -13.76
N ALA A 15 8.48 -31.99 -13.16
CA ALA A 15 9.18 -32.84 -12.20
C ALA A 15 8.79 -34.29 -12.48
N LEU A 16 9.43 -34.87 -13.48
CA LEU A 16 9.49 -36.31 -13.69
C LEU A 16 10.74 -36.62 -14.53
N LEU A 17 11.51 -37.58 -13.99
CA LEU A 17 12.61 -38.34 -14.57
C LEU A 17 14.01 -38.06 -14.01
N PHE A 18 14.61 -39.18 -13.61
CA PHE A 18 16.00 -39.57 -13.38
C PHE A 18 16.38 -39.82 -11.90
N TYR A 19 16.26 -41.05 -11.38
CA TYR A 19 16.99 -42.33 -11.57
C TYR A 19 18.07 -42.59 -10.48
N SER A 20 17.74 -43.53 -9.59
CA SER A 20 18.57 -44.63 -9.06
C SER A 20 20.08 -44.67 -9.37
N CYS A 21 20.91 -44.81 -8.33
CA CYS A 21 21.99 -45.82 -8.14
C CYS A 21 22.73 -45.48 -6.82
N GLY A 22 23.19 -46.35 -5.91
CA GLY A 22 23.29 -47.81 -5.79
C GLY A 22 23.84 -48.14 -4.38
N LYS A 23 23.63 -49.38 -3.92
CA LYS A 23 24.09 -49.97 -2.64
C LYS A 23 25.25 -50.93 -2.88
N SER A 24 26.18 -51.04 -1.91
CA SER A 24 26.83 -52.29 -1.42
C SER A 24 27.82 -51.93 -0.28
N HIS A 25 27.64 -52.34 1.00
CA HIS A 25 28.12 -53.58 1.68
C HIS A 25 29.66 -53.78 1.56
N SER A 26 30.47 -54.10 2.60
CA SER A 26 30.26 -54.75 3.92
C SER A 26 31.52 -54.62 4.83
N GLU A 27 31.33 -54.90 6.13
CA GLU A 27 32.25 -55.18 7.28
C GLU A 27 33.34 -56.24 6.96
N GLU A 28 34.42 -56.53 7.71
CA GLU A 28 35.06 -56.17 9.00
C GLU A 28 36.49 -56.77 8.98
N VAL A 29 37.39 -56.37 9.91
CA VAL A 29 38.29 -57.21 10.76
C VAL A 29 39.57 -56.46 11.18
N VAL A 30 39.86 -56.61 12.47
CA VAL A 30 40.83 -55.97 13.37
C VAL A 30 42.21 -56.68 13.35
N GLN A 31 43.32 -55.94 13.47
CA GLN A 31 44.35 -56.12 14.52
C GLN A 31 45.48 -55.08 14.47
N ASN A 32 45.86 -54.65 15.68
CA ASN A 32 46.88 -53.66 16.05
C ASN A 32 48.31 -54.11 15.71
N ASP A 33 49.17 -53.14 15.39
CA ASP A 33 50.50 -53.09 16.02
C ASP A 33 51.03 -51.64 16.07
N ASN A 34 51.45 -51.23 17.28
CA ASN A 34 52.03 -49.93 17.59
C ASN A 34 53.50 -49.89 17.11
N SER A 35 53.85 -48.93 16.26
CA SER A 35 55.20 -48.37 16.26
C SER A 35 55.14 -46.88 15.90
N ASP A 36 55.74 -46.08 16.79
CA ASP A 36 55.68 -44.64 16.83
C ASP A 36 56.45 -43.97 15.67
N LYS A 37 55.88 -42.83 15.23
CA LYS A 37 56.47 -41.69 14.49
C LYS A 37 56.49 -41.75 12.96
N GLU A 38 55.36 -41.35 12.39
CA GLU A 38 55.36 -40.30 11.37
C GLU A 38 54.43 -39.17 11.82
N ILE A 39 54.87 -37.92 11.64
CA ILE A 39 54.06 -36.74 11.90
C ILE A 39 52.95 -36.75 10.85
N GLU A 40 51.79 -37.26 11.24
CA GLU A 40 50.57 -37.16 10.44
C GLU A 40 50.18 -35.68 10.42
N GLU A 41 50.35 -35.03 9.26
CA GLU A 41 49.78 -33.71 9.02
C GLU A 41 48.29 -33.78 9.34
N LEU A 42 47.88 -33.12 10.43
CA LEU A 42 46.48 -32.98 10.79
C LEU A 42 45.72 -32.50 9.55
N PRO A 43 44.66 -33.21 9.11
CA PRO A 43 43.92 -32.79 7.94
C PRO A 43 43.32 -31.43 8.28
N ILE A 44 43.78 -30.40 7.56
CA ILE A 44 43.17 -29.08 7.54
C ILE A 44 41.69 -29.33 7.35
N LYS A 45 40.88 -29.07 8.40
CA LYS A 45 39.43 -29.06 8.29
C LYS A 45 39.11 -28.10 7.16
N LYS A 46 38.79 -28.64 5.98
CA LYS A 46 38.20 -27.86 4.91
C LYS A 46 36.94 -27.28 5.52
N ASP A 47 37.00 -26.01 5.90
CA ASP A 47 35.82 -25.20 6.17
C ASP A 47 34.88 -25.47 5.02
N LYS A 48 33.79 -26.18 5.32
CA LYS A 48 32.85 -26.62 4.32
C LYS A 48 32.17 -25.34 3.86
N GLN A 49 32.70 -24.74 2.79
CA GLN A 49 32.20 -23.51 2.21
C GLN A 49 30.71 -23.73 1.97
N LEU A 50 29.89 -23.10 2.81
CA LEU A 50 28.44 -23.23 2.75
C LEU A 50 28.03 -22.95 1.31
N SER A 51 27.17 -23.79 0.74
CA SER A 51 26.59 -23.49 -0.57
C SER A 51 25.94 -22.11 -0.53
N TYR A 52 25.84 -21.43 -1.68
CA TYR A 52 25.15 -20.14 -1.75
C TYR A 52 23.75 -20.20 -1.11
N SER A 53 23.01 -21.30 -1.30
CA SER A 53 21.72 -21.53 -0.62
C SER A 53 21.82 -21.65 0.90
N GLN A 54 22.86 -22.31 1.43
CA GLN A 54 23.11 -22.40 2.88
C GLN A 54 23.51 -21.05 3.47
N GLN A 55 24.26 -20.23 2.72
CA GLN A 55 24.60 -18.86 3.12
C GLN A 55 23.36 -17.96 3.13
N VAL A 56 22.49 -18.08 2.12
CA VAL A 56 21.21 -17.35 2.07
C VAL A 56 20.33 -17.74 3.25
N ILE A 57 20.19 -19.04 3.54
CA ILE A 57 19.39 -19.51 4.69
C ILE A 57 19.99 -19.05 6.02
N ALA A 58 21.32 -19.12 6.19
CA ALA A 58 21.98 -18.72 7.44
C ALA A 58 21.79 -17.21 7.73
N ASN A 59 21.73 -16.39 6.69
CA ASN A 59 21.66 -14.93 6.81
C ASN A 59 20.23 -14.37 6.70
N TYR A 60 19.24 -15.16 6.26
CA TYR A 60 17.85 -14.74 6.17
C TYR A 60 17.13 -14.97 7.51
N GLN A 61 16.90 -13.89 8.25
CA GLN A 61 16.25 -13.93 9.56
C GLN A 61 14.84 -13.35 9.49
N VAL A 62 13.88 -14.07 10.05
CA VAL A 62 12.47 -13.67 10.18
C VAL A 62 12.18 -13.50 11.66
N TYR A 63 11.76 -12.30 12.06
CA TYR A 63 11.47 -11.90 13.43
C TYR A 63 9.96 -11.78 13.70
N ALA A 64 9.55 -12.00 14.95
CA ALA A 64 8.24 -11.56 15.38
C ALA A 64 8.22 -10.02 15.42
N MET A 65 7.19 -9.40 14.84
CA MET A 65 7.10 -7.94 14.79
C MET A 65 6.70 -7.37 16.15
N PRO A 66 7.38 -6.32 16.65
CA PRO A 66 7.00 -5.70 17.92
C PRO A 66 5.64 -5.01 17.77
N THR A 67 4.68 -5.45 18.58
CA THR A 67 3.42 -4.71 18.76
C THR A 67 3.67 -3.56 19.75
N PRO A 68 3.28 -2.31 19.44
CA PRO A 68 3.49 -1.19 20.36
C PRO A 68 2.73 -1.38 21.68
N ALA A 69 3.27 -0.81 22.77
CA ALA A 69 2.65 -0.90 24.10
C ALA A 69 1.34 -0.10 24.20
N SER A 70 1.23 0.98 23.43
CA SER A 70 0.03 1.81 23.30
C SER A 70 -0.08 2.30 21.86
N LEU A 71 -1.31 2.45 21.37
CA LEU A 71 -1.58 2.96 20.03
C LEU A 71 -2.87 3.77 20.06
N THR A 72 -2.91 4.80 19.22
CA THR A 72 -4.11 5.59 18.95
C THR A 72 -4.42 5.59 17.46
N PHE A 73 -5.70 5.73 17.12
CA PHE A 73 -6.15 6.03 15.77
C PHE A 73 -7.01 7.28 15.81
N ALA A 74 -6.59 8.34 15.10
CA ALA A 74 -7.32 9.60 15.03
C ALA A 74 -7.65 10.19 16.42
N GLY A 75 -6.71 10.06 17.37
CA GLY A 75 -6.86 10.48 18.76
C GLY A 75 -7.61 9.48 19.68
N GLU A 76 -8.16 8.40 19.13
CA GLU A 76 -8.90 7.37 19.88
C GLU A 76 -7.97 6.25 20.32
N LYS A 77 -8.09 5.78 21.57
CA LYS A 77 -7.25 4.72 22.10
C LYS A 77 -7.62 3.36 21.49
N VAL A 78 -6.61 2.65 20.97
CA VAL A 78 -6.75 1.25 20.58
C VAL A 78 -6.63 0.36 21.82
N PRO A 79 -7.61 -0.52 22.15
CA PRO A 79 -7.62 -1.29 23.39
C PRO A 79 -6.70 -2.52 23.33
N LEU A 80 -5.38 -2.31 23.24
CA LEU A 80 -4.36 -3.38 23.08
C LEU A 80 -4.24 -4.32 24.29
N GLN A 81 -4.86 -4.00 25.43
CA GLN A 81 -5.01 -4.93 26.55
C GLN A 81 -5.98 -6.08 26.24
N ASN A 82 -6.86 -5.92 25.25
CA ASN A 82 -7.69 -7.01 24.74
C ASN A 82 -6.84 -7.89 23.81
N ILE A 83 -6.69 -9.16 24.16
CA ILE A 83 -5.85 -10.11 23.42
C ILE A 83 -6.30 -10.27 21.96
N ILE A 84 -7.62 -10.24 21.68
CA ILE A 84 -8.16 -10.38 20.33
C ILE A 84 -7.74 -9.18 19.47
N VAL A 85 -7.78 -7.98 20.04
CA VAL A 85 -7.38 -6.73 19.38
C VAL A 85 -5.87 -6.74 19.13
N LYS A 86 -5.08 -7.20 20.10
CA LYS A 86 -3.63 -7.33 19.98
C LYS A 86 -3.25 -8.32 18.88
N GLU A 87 -3.84 -9.51 18.87
CA GLU A 87 -3.60 -10.54 17.85
C GLU A 87 -4.04 -10.10 16.45
N ALA A 88 -5.15 -9.35 16.35
CA ALA A 88 -5.60 -8.79 15.08
C ALA A 88 -4.62 -7.74 14.53
N LEU A 89 -4.09 -6.85 15.38
CA LEU A 89 -3.05 -5.90 14.97
C LEU A 89 -1.75 -6.61 14.60
N ASP A 90 -1.29 -7.54 15.44
CA ASP A 90 -0.07 -8.32 15.23
C ASP A 90 -0.08 -9.01 13.86
N ARG A 91 -1.20 -9.62 13.50
CA ARG A 91 -1.38 -10.25 12.19
C ARG A 91 -1.20 -9.28 11.02
N GLU A 92 -1.75 -8.07 11.11
CA GLU A 92 -1.59 -7.07 10.05
C GLU A 92 -0.18 -6.46 10.03
N LEU A 93 0.49 -6.30 11.19
CA LEU A 93 1.90 -5.90 11.25
C LEU A 93 2.80 -6.91 10.54
N HIS A 94 2.63 -8.21 10.81
CA HIS A 94 3.36 -9.26 10.13
C HIS A 94 3.08 -9.26 8.63
N SER A 95 1.80 -9.19 8.23
CA SER A 95 1.42 -9.19 6.82
C SER A 95 2.01 -8.01 6.03
N ASN A 96 2.00 -6.81 6.60
CA ASN A 96 2.52 -5.62 5.92
C ASN A 96 4.05 -5.52 6.02
N THR A 97 4.66 -6.10 7.05
CA THR A 97 6.12 -6.15 7.13
C THR A 97 6.68 -7.15 6.12
N TYR A 98 6.22 -8.40 6.15
CA TYR A 98 6.77 -9.47 5.29
C TYR A 98 6.37 -9.39 3.82
N TRP A 99 5.42 -8.52 3.47
CA TRP A 99 5.19 -8.13 2.09
C TRP A 99 6.06 -6.93 1.68
N HIS A 100 7.36 -7.05 1.91
CA HIS A 100 8.32 -5.96 1.87
C HIS A 100 8.21 -5.08 0.61
N SER A 101 8.12 -5.69 -0.57
CA SER A 101 8.07 -4.94 -1.83
C SER A 101 6.90 -3.94 -1.88
N ASN A 102 5.71 -4.34 -1.45
CA ASN A 102 4.54 -3.47 -1.50
C ASN A 102 4.68 -2.31 -0.50
N THR A 103 5.05 -2.62 0.73
CA THR A 103 5.21 -1.61 1.78
C THR A 103 6.33 -0.63 1.47
N PHE A 104 7.43 -1.10 0.86
CA PHE A 104 8.49 -0.23 0.38
C PHE A 104 7.98 0.73 -0.71
N TYR A 105 7.16 0.25 -1.66
CA TYR A 105 6.53 1.14 -2.64
C TYR A 105 5.54 2.12 -2.00
N TYR A 106 4.83 1.74 -0.94
CA TYR A 106 3.96 2.65 -0.20
C TYR A 106 4.77 3.80 0.42
N LEU A 107 5.88 3.48 1.10
CA LEU A 107 6.78 4.48 1.70
C LEU A 107 7.35 5.42 0.62
N LYS A 108 7.82 4.88 -0.51
CA LYS A 108 8.33 5.69 -1.63
C LYS A 108 7.28 6.66 -2.17
N ARG A 109 6.07 6.17 -2.45
CA ARG A 109 4.97 6.96 -3.05
C ARG A 109 4.38 7.96 -2.07
N ALA A 110 4.37 7.65 -0.79
CA ALA A 110 3.88 8.57 0.22
C ALA A 110 4.64 9.89 0.21
N ASN A 111 5.96 9.87 0.03
CA ASN A 111 6.74 11.11 -0.06
C ASN A 111 6.26 12.03 -1.21
N ARG A 112 5.71 11.45 -2.28
CA ARG A 112 5.12 12.21 -3.39
C ARG A 112 3.72 12.72 -3.07
N TRP A 113 2.85 11.89 -2.49
CA TRP A 113 1.41 12.14 -2.48
C TRP A 113 0.84 12.59 -1.13
N PHE A 114 1.50 12.28 -0.02
CA PHE A 114 1.06 12.72 1.31
C PHE A 114 0.99 14.24 1.43
N PRO A 115 1.92 15.06 0.92
CA PRO A 115 1.81 16.52 1.06
C PRO A 115 0.48 17.10 0.54
N VAL A 116 -0.07 16.52 -0.54
CA VAL A 116 -1.37 16.93 -1.08
C VAL A 116 -2.51 16.41 -0.21
N ILE A 117 -2.45 15.13 0.20
CA ILE A 117 -3.49 14.50 1.01
C ILE A 117 -3.58 15.15 2.39
N GLU A 118 -2.46 15.26 3.09
CA GLU A 118 -2.33 15.82 4.45
C GLU A 118 -2.87 17.25 4.50
N LYS A 119 -2.49 18.09 3.53
CA LYS A 119 -3.02 19.45 3.40
C LYS A 119 -4.55 19.47 3.32
N ILE A 120 -5.15 18.63 2.46
CA ILE A 120 -6.61 18.58 2.32
C ILE A 120 -7.27 18.02 3.58
N LEU A 121 -6.69 17.00 4.21
CA LEU A 121 -7.21 16.46 5.47
C LEU A 121 -7.23 17.54 6.56
N GLU A 122 -6.14 18.29 6.70
CA GLU A 122 -6.03 19.42 7.64
C GLU A 122 -7.07 20.50 7.35
N GLU A 123 -7.14 20.99 6.11
CA GLU A 123 -8.13 22.00 5.68
C GLU A 123 -9.58 21.55 5.92
N GLN A 124 -9.82 20.24 5.83
CA GLN A 124 -11.11 19.64 6.09
C GLN A 124 -11.32 19.25 7.55
N GLY A 125 -10.34 19.39 8.44
CA GLY A 125 -10.46 18.95 9.84
C GLY A 125 -10.65 17.44 10.00
N ILE A 126 -10.12 16.65 9.07
CA ILE A 126 -10.03 15.20 9.18
C ILE A 126 -8.69 14.85 9.86
N PRO A 127 -8.67 13.93 10.84
CA PRO A 127 -7.43 13.48 11.46
C PRO A 127 -6.43 12.92 10.44
N ASP A 128 -5.16 13.31 10.59
CA ASP A 128 -4.07 12.97 9.67
C ASP A 128 -3.91 11.45 9.44
N ASP A 129 -4.22 10.64 10.45
CA ASP A 129 -4.22 9.17 10.38
C ASP A 129 -5.04 8.59 9.21
N PHE A 130 -6.02 9.34 8.67
CA PHE A 130 -6.78 8.90 7.51
C PHE A 130 -5.98 8.86 6.20
N LYS A 131 -4.79 9.46 6.13
CA LYS A 131 -3.89 9.26 4.98
C LYS A 131 -3.51 7.78 4.79
N TYR A 132 -3.42 7.02 5.88
CA TYR A 132 -3.13 5.59 5.85
C TYR A 132 -4.31 4.77 5.29
N LEU A 133 -5.54 5.31 5.33
CA LEU A 133 -6.69 4.71 4.64
C LEU A 133 -6.43 4.69 3.12
N ALA A 134 -5.99 5.81 2.53
CA ALA A 134 -5.64 5.86 1.10
C ALA A 134 -4.51 4.89 0.72
N VAL A 135 -3.57 4.64 1.64
CA VAL A 135 -2.51 3.63 1.45
C VAL A 135 -3.11 2.23 1.35
N ILE A 136 -3.99 1.82 2.27
CA ILE A 136 -4.53 0.45 2.25
C ILE A 136 -5.54 0.22 1.11
N GLU A 137 -6.15 1.28 0.59
CA GLU A 137 -7.09 1.21 -0.53
C GLU A 137 -6.37 1.01 -1.87
N SER A 138 -5.30 1.77 -2.13
CA SER A 138 -4.71 1.82 -3.47
C SER A 138 -3.19 1.69 -3.51
N GLY A 139 -2.51 1.74 -2.37
CA GLY A 139 -1.07 1.91 -2.33
C GLY A 139 -0.62 3.23 -2.94
N LEU A 140 -1.47 4.26 -2.83
CA LEU A 140 -1.29 5.60 -3.39
C LEU A 140 -1.11 5.59 -4.92
N LEU A 141 -2.04 4.92 -5.59
CA LEU A 141 -2.09 4.82 -7.05
C LEU A 141 -3.50 5.00 -7.59
N ASN A 142 -3.57 5.42 -8.85
CA ASN A 142 -4.79 5.39 -9.63
C ASN A 142 -5.06 3.99 -10.22
N VAL A 143 -5.51 3.07 -9.37
CA VAL A 143 -5.86 1.68 -9.74
C VAL A 143 -7.37 1.49 -9.86
N THR A 144 -7.79 0.47 -10.61
CA THR A 144 -9.19 0.04 -10.70
C THR A 144 -9.33 -1.36 -10.11
N SER A 145 -10.22 -1.53 -9.13
CA SER A 145 -10.50 -2.85 -8.56
C SER A 145 -11.33 -3.71 -9.52
N PRO A 146 -11.35 -5.04 -9.36
CA PRO A 146 -12.25 -5.92 -10.11
C PRO A 146 -13.73 -5.56 -9.96
N SER A 147 -14.11 -4.91 -8.85
CA SER A 147 -15.47 -4.45 -8.60
C SER A 147 -15.76 -3.06 -9.19
N GLY A 148 -14.77 -2.39 -9.78
CA GLY A 148 -14.92 -1.09 -10.43
C GLY A 148 -14.70 0.13 -9.53
N ALA A 149 -14.18 -0.08 -8.32
CA ALA A 149 -13.66 0.99 -7.46
C ALA A 149 -12.42 1.61 -8.12
N LYS A 150 -12.24 2.93 -8.00
CA LYS A 150 -11.15 3.63 -8.70
C LYS A 150 -10.42 4.65 -7.84
N GLY A 151 -9.14 4.84 -8.17
CA GLY A 151 -8.32 5.92 -7.67
C GLY A 151 -7.70 5.66 -6.30
N PHE A 152 -7.12 6.71 -5.74
CA PHE A 152 -6.41 6.66 -4.45
C PHE A 152 -7.31 6.17 -3.31
N TRP A 153 -8.57 6.60 -3.36
CA TRP A 153 -9.60 6.39 -2.34
C TRP A 153 -10.59 5.27 -2.70
N GLN A 154 -10.34 4.54 -3.80
CA GLN A 154 -11.15 3.40 -4.27
C GLN A 154 -12.67 3.66 -4.26
N PHE A 155 -13.09 4.79 -4.83
CA PHE A 155 -14.52 5.08 -4.90
C PHE A 155 -15.26 4.20 -5.92
N MET A 156 -16.36 3.61 -5.48
CA MET A 156 -17.38 3.07 -6.37
C MET A 156 -18.08 4.19 -7.13
N LYS A 157 -18.47 3.96 -8.39
CA LYS A 157 -19.12 4.99 -9.23
C LYS A 157 -20.32 5.64 -8.56
N LYS A 158 -21.21 4.84 -7.95
CA LYS A 158 -22.39 5.35 -7.24
C LYS A 158 -22.02 6.26 -6.06
N THR A 159 -21.00 5.89 -5.30
CA THR A 159 -20.50 6.69 -4.17
C THR A 159 -19.89 7.99 -4.66
N ALA A 160 -19.07 7.94 -5.71
CA ALA A 160 -18.45 9.12 -6.31
C ALA A 160 -19.50 10.16 -6.77
N LEU A 161 -20.53 9.71 -7.48
CA LEU A 161 -21.63 10.59 -7.91
C LEU A 161 -22.39 11.21 -6.72
N GLY A 162 -22.51 10.49 -5.61
CA GLY A 162 -23.11 11.01 -4.38
C GLY A 162 -22.27 12.06 -3.65
N HIS A 163 -20.98 12.18 -4.01
CA HIS A 163 -20.02 13.16 -3.49
C HIS A 163 -19.56 14.12 -4.59
N SER A 164 -20.46 14.42 -5.53
CA SER A 164 -20.28 15.44 -6.58
C SER A 164 -19.08 15.23 -7.52
N LEU A 165 -18.50 14.03 -7.56
CA LEU A 165 -17.47 13.70 -8.54
C LEU A 165 -18.09 13.41 -9.89
N GLU A 166 -17.52 14.01 -10.93
CA GLU A 166 -17.88 13.72 -12.30
C GLU A 166 -17.38 12.35 -12.74
N VAL A 167 -18.28 11.54 -13.31
CA VAL A 167 -17.94 10.24 -13.91
C VAL A 167 -18.67 10.07 -15.24
N SER A 168 -18.04 10.55 -16.30
CA SER A 168 -18.45 10.46 -17.71
C SER A 168 -17.52 9.52 -18.51
N GLU A 169 -17.63 9.54 -19.83
CA GLU A 169 -16.73 8.79 -20.72
C GLU A 169 -15.32 9.41 -20.75
N ASP A 170 -15.26 10.73 -20.93
CA ASP A 170 -14.02 11.49 -21.07
C ASP A 170 -13.41 11.87 -19.71
N VAL A 171 -14.21 11.95 -18.63
CA VAL A 171 -13.79 12.39 -17.30
C VAL A 171 -14.17 11.37 -16.23
N ASP A 172 -13.23 11.00 -15.36
CA ASP A 172 -13.48 10.20 -14.15
C ASP A 172 -12.71 10.80 -12.96
N GLU A 173 -13.35 11.73 -12.25
CA GLU A 173 -12.75 12.50 -11.15
C GLU A 173 -12.41 11.63 -9.92
N ARG A 174 -12.81 10.35 -9.90
CA ARG A 174 -12.28 9.39 -8.92
C ARG A 174 -10.76 9.21 -9.06
N LEU A 175 -10.21 9.48 -10.24
CA LEU A 175 -8.78 9.42 -10.51
C LEU A 175 -8.08 10.78 -10.30
N HIS A 176 -8.82 11.82 -9.95
CA HIS A 176 -8.29 13.13 -9.62
C HIS A 176 -7.97 13.17 -8.12
N LEU A 177 -6.68 13.26 -7.75
CA LEU A 177 -6.25 13.11 -6.36
C LEU A 177 -6.96 14.10 -5.42
N GLU A 178 -6.93 15.39 -5.74
CA GLU A 178 -7.49 16.42 -4.85
C GLU A 178 -9.02 16.29 -4.68
N LYS A 179 -9.77 16.23 -5.79
CA LYS A 179 -11.23 16.03 -5.77
C LYS A 179 -11.64 14.74 -5.07
N ALA A 180 -10.95 13.62 -5.35
CA ALA A 180 -11.23 12.37 -4.66
C ALA A 180 -10.90 12.44 -3.15
N THR A 181 -9.85 13.18 -2.76
CA THR A 181 -9.52 13.41 -1.35
C THR A 181 -10.58 14.25 -0.66
N MET A 182 -11.08 15.30 -1.31
CA MET A 182 -12.21 16.10 -0.82
C MET A 182 -13.45 15.23 -0.59
N ALA A 183 -13.82 14.40 -1.58
CA ALA A 183 -14.94 13.47 -1.46
C ALA A 183 -14.75 12.44 -0.33
N ALA A 184 -13.52 11.97 -0.09
CA ALA A 184 -13.20 11.11 1.05
C ALA A 184 -13.39 11.84 2.38
N CYS A 185 -12.97 13.10 2.48
CA CYS A 185 -13.19 13.93 3.66
C CYS A 185 -14.69 14.09 3.95
N GLU A 186 -15.51 14.40 2.94
CA GLU A 186 -16.96 14.52 3.09
C GLU A 186 -17.61 13.22 3.57
N TYR A 187 -17.19 12.07 3.00
CA TYR A 187 -17.64 10.76 3.43
C TYR A 187 -17.34 10.54 4.91
N LEU A 188 -16.09 10.79 5.31
CA LEU A 188 -15.59 10.59 6.66
C LEU A 188 -16.28 11.50 7.67
N LYS A 189 -16.49 12.79 7.37
CA LYS A 189 -17.29 13.72 8.19
C LYS A 189 -18.70 13.19 8.40
N THR A 190 -19.35 12.76 7.32
CA THR A 190 -20.71 12.21 7.41
C THR A 190 -20.76 10.95 8.27
N SER A 191 -19.76 10.08 8.15
CA SER A 191 -19.65 8.88 8.97
C SER A 191 -19.36 9.19 10.43
N TYR A 192 -18.46 10.13 10.72
CA TYR A 192 -18.18 10.59 12.07
C TYR A 192 -19.43 11.21 12.72
N ASN A 193 -20.14 12.09 12.02
CA ASN A 193 -21.39 12.67 12.50
C ASN A 193 -22.47 11.61 12.79
N LYS A 194 -22.43 10.47 12.08
CA LYS A 194 -23.38 9.36 12.29
C LYS A 194 -23.01 8.47 13.47
N PHE A 195 -21.72 8.20 13.70
CA PHE A 195 -21.25 7.20 14.67
C PHE A 195 -20.59 7.79 15.92
N GLY A 196 -20.16 9.04 15.89
CA GLY A 196 -19.52 9.74 17.01
C GLY A 196 -18.08 9.31 17.30
N ASN A 197 -17.50 8.40 16.50
CA ASN A 197 -16.10 7.99 16.62
C ASN A 197 -15.46 7.72 15.25
N TRP A 198 -14.16 7.95 15.14
CA TRP A 198 -13.36 7.81 13.93
C TRP A 198 -13.10 6.36 13.57
N THR A 199 -13.00 5.47 14.55
CA THR A 199 -12.78 4.04 14.31
C THR A 199 -13.96 3.41 13.56
N LEU A 200 -15.21 3.70 13.95
CA LEU A 200 -16.39 3.28 13.19
C LEU A 200 -16.52 4.06 11.88
N ALA A 201 -16.12 5.33 11.84
CA ALA A 201 -16.10 6.07 10.58
C ALA A 201 -15.20 5.39 9.52
N ALA A 202 -13.99 4.97 9.91
CA ALA A 202 -13.08 4.19 9.07
C ALA A 202 -13.69 2.83 8.69
N ALA A 203 -14.23 2.06 9.64
CA ALA A 203 -14.86 0.77 9.35
C ALA A 203 -16.03 0.91 8.35
N SER A 204 -16.79 2.01 8.47
CA SER A 204 -17.90 2.30 7.56
C SER A 204 -17.43 2.57 6.14
N TYR A 205 -16.18 3.00 5.93
CA TYR A 205 -15.63 3.26 4.60
C TYR A 205 -15.60 1.98 3.75
N ASN A 206 -15.20 0.86 4.37
CA ASN A 206 -15.14 -0.44 3.70
C ASN A 206 -16.53 -1.08 3.49
N MET A 207 -17.36 -1.15 4.53
CA MET A 207 -18.63 -1.90 4.45
C MET A 207 -19.88 -1.04 4.18
N GLY A 208 -19.70 0.27 4.10
CA GLY A 208 -20.79 1.25 4.02
C GLY A 208 -21.45 1.53 5.37
N LYS A 209 -21.91 2.78 5.54
CA LYS A 209 -22.61 3.26 6.75
C LYS A 209 -23.82 2.40 7.15
N ALA A 210 -24.67 2.03 6.20
CA ALA A 210 -25.87 1.23 6.49
C ALA A 210 -25.53 -0.18 6.99
N GLY A 211 -24.51 -0.81 6.38
CA GLY A 211 -24.03 -2.12 6.77
C GLY A 211 -23.46 -2.10 8.19
N LEU A 212 -22.62 -1.11 8.51
CA LEU A 212 -22.05 -0.96 9.84
C LEU A 212 -23.12 -0.69 10.90
N ASN A 213 -24.05 0.24 10.63
CA ASN A 213 -25.16 0.55 11.53
C ASN A 213 -26.01 -0.70 11.83
N GLY A 214 -26.24 -1.55 10.82
CA GLY A 214 -26.93 -2.84 11.02
C GLY A 214 -26.17 -3.79 11.93
N GLN A 215 -24.84 -3.87 11.82
CA GLN A 215 -24.02 -4.73 12.69
C GLN A 215 -23.98 -4.23 14.13
N LEU A 216 -23.80 -2.92 14.34
CA LEU A 216 -23.88 -2.29 15.66
C LEU A 216 -25.20 -2.61 16.35
N ALA A 217 -26.32 -2.40 15.65
CA ALA A 217 -27.65 -2.70 16.19
C ALA A 217 -27.85 -4.19 16.48
N LYS A 218 -27.43 -5.07 15.56
CA LYS A 218 -27.60 -6.53 15.69
C LYS A 218 -26.79 -7.09 16.87
N GLN A 219 -25.56 -6.62 17.06
CA GLN A 219 -24.64 -7.11 18.08
C GLN A 219 -24.74 -6.34 19.39
N LYS A 220 -25.53 -5.25 19.43
CA LYS A 220 -25.67 -4.34 20.57
C LYS A 220 -24.31 -3.80 21.04
N ALA A 221 -23.45 -3.48 20.09
CA ALA A 221 -22.14 -2.90 20.32
C ALA A 221 -22.14 -1.42 19.90
N ASP A 222 -21.23 -0.64 20.49
CA ASP A 222 -21.07 0.80 20.26
C ASP A 222 -19.68 1.19 19.75
N ASN A 223 -18.77 0.22 19.62
CA ASN A 223 -17.40 0.42 19.15
C ASN A 223 -16.97 -0.68 18.19
N TYR A 224 -15.91 -0.41 17.42
CA TYR A 224 -15.42 -1.33 16.39
C TYR A 224 -14.80 -2.60 16.96
N TYR A 225 -14.07 -2.48 18.06
CA TYR A 225 -13.24 -3.57 18.61
C TYR A 225 -14.07 -4.71 19.19
N ASP A 226 -15.33 -4.44 19.54
CA ASP A 226 -16.28 -5.43 20.04
C ASP A 226 -17.15 -6.05 18.92
N LEU A 227 -17.06 -5.56 17.67
CA LEU A 227 -17.86 -6.09 16.56
C LEU A 227 -17.23 -7.34 15.94
N LEU A 228 -18.02 -8.40 15.82
CA LEU A 228 -17.72 -9.53 14.95
C LEU A 228 -18.17 -9.22 13.52
N LEU A 229 -17.24 -8.76 12.68
CA LEU A 229 -17.48 -8.42 11.27
C LEU A 229 -17.00 -9.53 10.33
N ASN A 230 -17.35 -9.41 9.05
CA ASN A 230 -16.75 -10.26 8.02
C ASN A 230 -15.22 -10.04 7.98
N ILE A 231 -14.47 -11.00 7.43
CA ILE A 231 -13.01 -10.97 7.45
C ILE A 231 -12.41 -9.71 6.81
N GLU A 232 -13.05 -9.14 5.79
CA GLU A 232 -12.54 -7.95 5.11
C GLU A 232 -12.65 -6.72 6.03
N THR A 233 -13.84 -6.44 6.53
CA THR A 233 -14.10 -5.27 7.37
C THR A 233 -13.52 -5.41 8.78
N GLY A 234 -13.56 -6.62 9.35
CA GLY A 234 -12.99 -6.91 10.67
C GLY A 234 -11.46 -6.78 10.71
N ARG A 235 -10.80 -6.75 9.56
CA ARG A 235 -9.36 -6.47 9.43
C ARG A 235 -9.06 -5.02 9.06
N TYR A 236 -10.05 -4.27 8.59
CA TYR A 236 -9.83 -3.03 7.86
C TYR A 236 -9.12 -1.96 8.70
N VAL A 237 -9.61 -1.70 9.91
CA VAL A 237 -8.97 -0.72 10.81
C VAL A 237 -7.58 -1.21 11.25
N TYR A 238 -7.41 -2.50 11.53
CA TYR A 238 -6.10 -3.06 11.89
C TYR A 238 -5.07 -2.93 10.76
N ARG A 239 -5.49 -3.00 9.49
CA ARG A 239 -4.61 -2.72 8.35
C ARG A 239 -4.15 -1.25 8.34
N ILE A 240 -5.05 -0.31 8.61
CA ILE A 240 -4.72 1.12 8.72
C ILE A 240 -3.71 1.32 9.86
N LEU A 241 -3.98 0.74 11.03
CA LEU A 241 -3.11 0.80 12.20
C LEU A 241 -1.72 0.20 11.95
N ALA A 242 -1.64 -0.95 11.27
CA ALA A 242 -0.36 -1.57 10.94
C ALA A 242 0.46 -0.69 9.99
N VAL A 243 -0.18 -0.09 8.97
CA VAL A 243 0.49 0.87 8.08
C VAL A 243 0.95 2.09 8.87
N LYS A 244 0.13 2.65 9.77
CA LYS A 244 0.52 3.75 10.66
C LYS A 244 1.78 3.41 11.44
N CYS A 245 1.81 2.28 12.15
CA CYS A 245 2.97 1.86 12.94
C CYS A 245 4.24 1.77 12.08
N ILE A 246 4.15 1.14 10.90
CA ILE A 246 5.29 0.99 9.99
C ILE A 246 5.76 2.34 9.47
N PHE A 247 4.84 3.23 9.10
CA PHE A 247 5.19 4.55 8.56
C PHE A 247 5.79 5.48 9.61
N GLU A 248 5.32 5.41 10.84
CA GLU A 248 5.86 6.22 11.94
C GLU A 248 7.21 5.72 12.43
N ASN A 249 7.51 4.41 12.27
CA ASN A 249 8.75 3.80 12.74
C ASN A 249 9.32 2.78 11.72
N PRO A 250 9.66 3.17 10.48
CA PRO A 250 9.98 2.20 9.41
C PRO A 250 11.18 1.31 9.72
N GLN A 251 12.22 1.87 10.36
CA GLN A 251 13.41 1.11 10.75
C GLN A 251 13.11 0.01 11.78
N GLN A 252 12.18 0.26 12.72
CA GLN A 252 11.75 -0.74 13.72
C GLN A 252 11.13 -1.98 13.07
N TYR A 253 10.54 -1.80 11.88
CA TYR A 253 9.92 -2.88 11.09
C TYR A 253 10.81 -3.34 9.91
N GLY A 254 12.10 -2.99 9.92
CA GLY A 254 13.08 -3.46 8.94
C GLY A 254 13.04 -2.76 7.58
N PHE A 255 12.35 -1.63 7.47
CA PHE A 255 12.32 -0.80 6.26
C PHE A 255 13.42 0.26 6.32
N ASN A 256 14.52 -0.01 5.61
CA ASN A 256 15.67 0.89 5.52
C ASN A 256 15.74 1.49 4.12
N PHE A 257 15.77 2.82 4.03
CA PHE A 257 15.88 3.58 2.79
C PHE A 257 16.53 4.94 3.06
N ARG A 258 17.14 5.53 2.04
CA ARG A 258 17.66 6.90 2.08
C ARG A 258 16.62 7.85 1.51
N GLN A 259 16.81 9.15 1.73
CA GLN A 259 15.89 10.15 1.20
C GLN A 259 15.82 10.09 -0.32
N GLU A 260 16.96 9.92 -1.01
CA GLU A 260 17.00 9.81 -2.48
C GLU A 260 16.32 8.55 -3.04
N ASP A 261 16.07 7.54 -2.19
CA ASP A 261 15.33 6.36 -2.62
C ASP A 261 13.82 6.66 -2.70
N LEU A 262 13.30 7.68 -2.01
CA LEU A 262 11.88 8.03 -2.02
C LEU A 262 11.47 8.68 -3.35
N TYR A 263 10.17 8.66 -3.66
CA TYR A 263 9.68 9.34 -4.86
C TYR A 263 9.37 10.80 -4.54
N PRO A 264 10.08 11.77 -5.12
CA PRO A 264 9.82 13.18 -4.89
C PRO A 264 8.51 13.63 -5.55
N PRO A 265 7.88 14.71 -5.05
CA PRO A 265 6.78 15.39 -5.72
C PRO A 265 7.11 15.76 -7.17
N TYR A 266 6.10 15.78 -8.04
CA TYR A 266 6.28 16.33 -9.38
C TYR A 266 6.22 17.85 -9.33
N GLN A 267 7.13 18.52 -10.05
CA GLN A 267 7.03 19.95 -10.27
C GLN A 267 6.05 20.23 -11.41
N THR A 268 4.88 20.76 -11.07
CA THR A 268 3.80 21.00 -12.02
C THR A 268 3.24 22.41 -11.88
N LYS A 269 2.58 22.88 -12.93
CA LYS A 269 1.74 24.08 -12.92
C LYS A 269 0.36 23.71 -13.46
N THR A 270 -0.64 24.48 -13.04
CA THR A 270 -2.02 24.32 -13.49
C THR A 270 -2.28 25.22 -14.70
N ILE A 271 -3.02 24.70 -15.68
CA ILE A 271 -3.64 25.48 -16.75
C ILE A 271 -5.15 25.25 -16.73
N GLU A 272 -5.90 26.30 -17.05
CA GLU A 272 -7.35 26.24 -17.16
C GLU A 272 -7.75 25.92 -18.61
N VAL A 273 -8.69 25.00 -18.78
CA VAL A 273 -9.27 24.63 -20.08
C VAL A 273 -10.80 24.66 -19.97
N ASP A 274 -11.42 25.59 -20.68
CA ASP A 274 -12.87 25.82 -20.68
C ASP A 274 -13.53 25.40 -22.01
N SER A 275 -12.78 24.76 -22.90
CA SER A 275 -13.22 24.35 -24.24
C SER A 275 -13.02 22.85 -24.49
N SER A 276 -13.64 22.35 -25.56
CA SER A 276 -13.46 20.96 -25.98
C SER A 276 -12.06 20.72 -26.54
N ILE A 277 -11.43 19.62 -26.16
CA ILE A 277 -10.17 19.16 -26.76
C ILE A 277 -10.49 17.99 -27.69
N THR A 278 -10.27 18.15 -28.99
CA THR A 278 -10.58 17.11 -29.99
C THR A 278 -9.49 16.04 -30.09
N ASN A 279 -8.24 16.37 -29.73
CA ASN A 279 -7.12 15.44 -29.72
C ASN A 279 -6.12 15.80 -28.61
N ILE A 280 -6.07 14.98 -27.55
CA ILE A 280 -5.18 15.21 -26.40
C ILE A 280 -3.69 15.16 -26.79
N VAL A 281 -3.32 14.41 -27.83
CA VAL A 281 -1.93 14.37 -28.30
C VAL A 281 -1.48 15.73 -28.81
N ASN A 282 -2.28 16.36 -29.69
CA ASN A 282 -1.96 17.68 -30.24
C ASN A 282 -1.97 18.75 -29.14
N PHE A 283 -3.00 18.72 -28.29
CA PHE A 283 -3.09 19.62 -27.14
C PHE A 283 -1.89 19.51 -26.21
N ALA A 284 -1.40 18.29 -25.93
CA ALA A 284 -0.20 18.10 -25.12
C ALA A 284 1.02 18.79 -25.73
N HIS A 285 1.25 18.63 -27.03
CA HIS A 285 2.36 19.27 -27.74
C HIS A 285 2.22 20.80 -27.75
N GLU A 286 1.03 21.33 -27.98
CA GLU A 286 0.74 22.78 -27.91
C GLU A 286 0.96 23.34 -26.51
N ALA A 287 0.66 22.56 -25.47
CA ALA A 287 0.92 22.89 -24.07
C ALA A 287 2.39 22.68 -23.65
N GLY A 288 3.28 22.30 -24.56
CA GLY A 288 4.71 22.11 -24.30
C GLY A 288 5.05 20.83 -23.53
N THR A 289 4.21 19.80 -23.61
CA THR A 289 4.45 18.48 -23.01
C THR A 289 4.18 17.34 -24.01
N ASN A 290 4.33 16.09 -23.57
CA ASN A 290 3.96 14.92 -24.37
C ASN A 290 2.72 14.22 -23.80
N TYR A 291 2.05 13.45 -24.67
CA TYR A 291 0.82 12.73 -24.34
C TYR A 291 0.94 11.89 -23.06
N LYS A 292 2.05 11.14 -22.91
CA LYS A 292 2.27 10.28 -21.73
C LYS A 292 2.29 11.10 -20.45
N THR A 293 3.06 12.20 -20.43
CA THR A 293 3.20 13.07 -19.26
C THR A 293 1.88 13.72 -18.89
N LEU A 294 1.17 14.29 -19.87
CA LEU A 294 -0.14 14.90 -19.65
C LEU A 294 -1.15 13.91 -19.05
N LYS A 295 -1.21 12.67 -19.57
CA LYS A 295 -2.11 11.62 -19.07
C LYS A 295 -1.69 11.08 -17.70
N MET A 296 -0.40 11.03 -17.41
CA MET A 296 0.11 10.63 -16.10
C MET A 296 -0.22 11.66 -15.01
N LEU A 297 -0.15 12.95 -15.34
CA LEU A 297 -0.51 14.05 -14.45
C LEU A 297 -2.03 14.21 -14.30
N ASN A 298 -2.79 13.93 -15.37
CA ASN A 298 -4.25 14.06 -15.41
C ASN A 298 -4.95 12.73 -15.71
N PRO A 299 -4.79 11.70 -14.86
CA PRO A 299 -5.35 10.37 -15.11
C PRO A 299 -6.89 10.34 -15.06
N TRP A 300 -7.52 11.39 -14.54
CA TRP A 300 -8.96 11.62 -14.59
C TRP A 300 -9.47 11.92 -15.99
N LEU A 301 -8.63 12.47 -16.88
CA LEU A 301 -8.93 12.58 -18.29
C LEU A 301 -8.77 11.19 -18.91
N ARG A 302 -9.84 10.56 -19.36
CA ARG A 302 -9.90 9.14 -19.69
C ARG A 302 -9.58 8.85 -21.15
N THR A 303 -10.23 9.53 -22.07
CA THR A 303 -10.11 9.27 -23.52
C THR A 303 -9.02 10.14 -24.16
N ASN A 304 -8.91 10.10 -25.49
CA ASN A 304 -8.03 10.98 -26.28
C ASN A 304 -8.74 12.27 -26.72
N LYS A 305 -9.82 12.65 -26.04
CA LYS A 305 -10.56 13.90 -26.23
C LYS A 305 -11.12 14.38 -24.89
N LEU A 306 -11.67 15.59 -24.89
CA LEU A 306 -12.48 16.15 -23.82
C LEU A 306 -13.66 16.86 -24.47
N ASP A 307 -14.86 16.26 -24.46
CA ASP A 307 -16.07 16.97 -24.83
C ASP A 307 -16.49 17.92 -23.68
N ASN A 308 -16.53 19.22 -23.97
CA ASN A 308 -16.87 20.26 -23.01
C ASN A 308 -17.80 21.32 -23.63
N SER A 309 -18.87 20.88 -24.27
CA SER A 309 -19.92 21.78 -24.78
C SER A 309 -20.53 22.71 -23.72
N SER A 310 -20.41 22.36 -22.43
CA SER A 310 -20.92 23.18 -21.31
C SER A 310 -20.05 24.40 -20.96
N GLY A 311 -18.81 24.47 -21.45
CA GLY A 311 -17.87 25.53 -21.06
C GLY A 311 -17.37 25.41 -19.61
N LYS A 312 -17.42 24.21 -19.01
CA LYS A 312 -16.92 23.98 -17.65
C LYS A 312 -15.41 24.17 -17.62
N VAL A 313 -14.89 24.91 -16.66
CA VAL A 313 -13.43 25.05 -16.50
C VAL A 313 -12.86 23.77 -15.88
N TYR A 314 -11.87 23.19 -16.56
CA TYR A 314 -11.05 22.10 -16.06
C TYR A 314 -9.63 22.59 -15.79
N GLU A 315 -9.11 22.22 -14.62
CA GLU A 315 -7.73 22.47 -14.23
C GLU A 315 -6.87 21.26 -14.63
N LEU A 316 -5.94 21.45 -15.55
CA LEU A 316 -5.00 20.42 -15.99
C LEU A 316 -3.60 20.72 -15.45
N LEU A 317 -2.94 19.69 -14.93
CA LEU A 317 -1.55 19.75 -14.51
C LEU A 317 -0.62 19.50 -15.70
N ILE A 318 0.37 20.37 -15.89
CA ILE A 318 1.46 20.21 -16.86
C ILE A 318 2.82 20.40 -16.17
N PRO A 319 3.93 19.85 -16.70
CA PRO A 319 5.25 20.10 -16.13
C PRO A 319 5.59 21.58 -16.12
N VAL A 320 6.36 22.03 -15.12
CA VAL A 320 6.83 23.42 -15.04
C VAL A 320 7.78 23.78 -16.18
N SER A 321 8.56 22.81 -16.68
CA SER A 321 9.50 22.98 -17.78
C SER A 321 9.80 21.66 -18.49
N GLY A 322 10.11 21.73 -19.78
CA GLY A 322 10.42 20.55 -20.59
C GLY A 322 9.19 19.70 -20.87
N GLU A 323 9.34 18.70 -21.74
CA GLU A 323 8.21 17.86 -22.12
C GLU A 323 7.86 16.78 -21.07
N GLY A 324 8.82 16.42 -20.22
CA GLY A 324 8.74 15.34 -19.24
C GLY A 324 8.66 15.80 -17.78
N LEU A 325 8.78 14.84 -16.87
CA LEU A 325 8.78 15.05 -15.41
C LEU A 325 10.20 15.00 -14.83
N ASP A 326 11.17 15.49 -15.60
CA ASP A 326 12.60 15.40 -15.27
C ASP A 326 12.97 16.34 -14.10
N GLN A 327 12.15 17.36 -13.85
CA GLN A 327 12.23 18.18 -12.65
C GLN A 327 11.32 17.64 -11.55
N VAL A 328 11.92 17.38 -10.40
CA VAL A 328 11.24 16.86 -9.21
C VAL A 328 11.37 17.85 -8.06
N GLY A 329 10.38 17.86 -7.18
CA GLY A 329 10.36 18.74 -6.02
C GLY A 329 11.30 18.29 -4.93
N GLU A 330 11.49 19.19 -3.97
CA GLU A 330 12.22 18.84 -2.76
C GLU A 330 11.51 17.71 -2.01
N PHE A 331 12.32 16.92 -1.33
CA PHE A 331 11.84 15.86 -0.48
C PHE A 331 11.12 16.45 0.74
N SER A 332 9.86 16.05 0.95
CA SER A 332 8.97 16.67 1.93
C SER A 332 8.77 15.86 3.19
N MET A 333 8.90 14.52 3.14
CA MET A 333 8.72 13.70 4.35
C MET A 333 9.96 13.70 5.23
N LYS A 334 9.77 14.17 6.47
CA LYS A 334 10.62 13.82 7.61
C LYS A 334 10.03 12.58 8.25
N PHE A 335 10.57 11.40 7.95
CA PHE A 335 10.34 10.28 8.87
C PHE A 335 10.92 10.70 10.22
N VAL A 336 10.21 10.42 11.31
CA VAL A 336 10.76 10.61 12.66
C VAL A 336 11.95 9.66 12.76
N GLN A 337 13.15 10.17 12.52
CA GLN A 337 14.37 9.50 12.94
C GLN A 337 14.42 9.72 14.44
N ASN A 338 14.03 8.70 15.20
CA ASN A 338 14.38 8.64 16.59
C ASN A 338 15.91 8.41 16.62
N ASP A 339 16.66 9.49 16.86
CA ASP A 339 18.09 9.45 17.16
C ASP A 339 18.38 8.60 18.40
#